data_AF-A0A3D3IX42-F1
#
_entry.id   AF-A0A3D3IX42-F1
#
_cell.length_a   1.000
_cell.length_b   1.000
_cell.length_c   1.000
_cell.angle_alpha   90.00
_cell.angle_beta   90.00
_cell.angle_gamma   90.00
#
_symmetry.space_group_name_H-M   'P 1'
#
loop_
_entity.id
_entity.type
_entity.pdbx_description
1 polymer ?
#
loop_
_entity_poly.entity_id
_entity_poly.type
_entity_poly.pdbx_seq_one_letter_code
_entity_poly.pdbx_strand_id
1 'polypeptide(L)'
;MEEIRYKKNDTVKLEITDLTAEGMGVGKIDGYALFVKDAVVGDVIDARIVKTKKNYGYARIERIVSPSAMRIPARCILARRCGGCQIQEMDPKGQLDFKQNKVRNNLIRIGGFDPAFIDEVMEPIIGMEDPWRYRNKAQYPIGTDKDGNPVAGFYAGRTHNIIPCTDCALAPSENSTILGIILEHMRRHDILPYDE
;
A
#
# COMPACT_ATOMS: atom_id res chain seq x y z
N MET A 1 9.36 32.33 -13.12
CA MET A 1 8.71 31.39 -12.18
C MET A 1 7.76 30.55 -13.00
N GLU A 2 8.06 29.27 -13.24
CA GLU A 2 7.10 28.37 -13.90
C GLU A 2 5.88 28.19 -12.98
N GLU A 3 4.70 28.54 -13.47
CA GLU A 3 3.45 28.30 -12.77
C GLU A 3 3.23 26.79 -12.58
N ILE A 4 3.03 26.38 -11.34
CA ILE A 4 2.64 25.00 -11.05
C ILE A 4 1.21 24.82 -11.57
N ARG A 5 1.08 24.19 -12.73
CA ARG A 5 -0.17 24.01 -13.49
C ARG A 5 -1.26 23.25 -12.73
N TYR A 6 -0.87 22.40 -11.77
CA TYR A 6 -1.80 21.64 -10.93
C TYR A 6 -1.60 22.02 -9.45
N LYS A 7 -2.70 22.24 -8.74
CA LYS A 7 -2.70 22.67 -7.33
C LYS A 7 -3.26 21.58 -6.43
N LYS A 8 -2.96 21.71 -5.13
CA LYS A 8 -3.55 20.85 -4.10
C LYS A 8 -5.08 21.01 -4.14
N ASN A 9 -5.79 19.89 -4.00
CA ASN A 9 -7.25 19.72 -4.08
C ASN A 9 -7.86 19.76 -5.48
N ASP A 10 -7.08 20.00 -6.53
CA ASP A 10 -7.58 19.78 -7.90
C ASP A 10 -7.92 18.29 -8.08
N THR A 11 -8.99 18.03 -8.82
CA THR A 11 -9.38 16.67 -9.23
C THR A 11 -9.18 16.55 -10.73
N VAL A 12 -8.43 15.52 -11.14
CA VAL A 12 -8.10 15.27 -12.54
C VAL A 12 -8.48 13.84 -12.91
N LYS A 13 -8.96 13.63 -14.14
CA LYS A 13 -9.10 12.28 -14.68
C LYS A 13 -7.71 11.74 -15.02
N LEU A 14 -7.38 10.55 -14.54
CA LEU A 14 -6.06 9.95 -14.65
C LEU A 14 -6.19 8.46 -15.01
N GLU A 15 -5.45 8.03 -16.01
CA GLU A 15 -5.22 6.62 -16.29
C GLU A 15 -3.94 6.16 -15.57
N ILE A 16 -4.01 5.00 -14.91
CA ILE A 16 -2.87 4.39 -14.22
C ILE A 16 -2.17 3.45 -15.19
N THR A 17 -0.95 3.79 -15.57
CA THR A 17 -0.20 3.08 -16.62
C THR A 17 0.97 2.27 -16.08
N ASP A 18 1.42 2.56 -14.86
CA ASP A 18 2.56 1.88 -14.23
C ASP A 18 2.44 1.91 -12.69
N LEU A 19 3.37 1.25 -11.99
CA LEU A 19 3.50 1.26 -10.54
C LEU A 19 4.90 1.69 -10.11
N THR A 20 5.01 2.35 -8.97
CA THR A 20 6.32 2.55 -8.32
C THR A 20 6.83 1.26 -7.70
N ALA A 21 8.10 1.24 -7.30
CA ALA A 21 8.68 0.11 -6.59
C ALA A 21 7.92 -0.24 -5.29
N GLU A 22 7.24 0.73 -4.68
CA GLU A 22 6.42 0.57 -3.47
C GLU A 22 4.96 0.20 -3.77
N GLY A 23 4.59 0.04 -5.05
CA GLY A 23 3.23 -0.34 -5.46
C GLY A 23 2.24 0.82 -5.55
N MET A 24 2.70 2.07 -5.63
CA MET A 24 1.79 3.20 -5.91
C MET A 24 1.53 3.30 -7.41
N GLY A 25 0.28 3.50 -7.81
CA GLY A 25 -0.08 3.78 -9.19
C GLY A 25 0.58 5.04 -9.72
N VAL A 26 1.01 4.99 -10.98
CA VAL A 26 1.60 6.11 -11.72
C VAL A 26 0.69 6.43 -12.88
N GLY A 27 0.22 7.68 -12.92
CA GLY A 27 -0.41 8.25 -14.10
C GLY A 27 0.28 9.55 -14.47
N LYS A 28 0.15 9.95 -15.74
CA LYS A 28 0.68 11.23 -16.23
C LYS A 28 -0.44 12.06 -16.83
N ILE A 29 -0.43 13.35 -16.53
CA ILE A 29 -1.30 14.35 -17.15
C ILE A 29 -0.44 15.51 -17.64
N ASP A 30 -0.48 15.82 -18.93
CA ASP A 30 0.35 16.84 -19.57
C ASP A 30 1.85 16.75 -19.19
N GLY A 31 2.38 15.53 -19.11
CA GLY A 31 3.76 15.25 -18.73
C GLY A 31 4.06 15.31 -17.22
N TYR A 32 3.11 15.75 -16.40
CA TYR A 32 3.22 15.79 -14.94
C TYR A 32 2.81 14.45 -14.32
N ALA A 33 3.72 13.82 -13.57
CA ALA A 33 3.48 12.51 -12.96
C ALA A 33 2.71 12.64 -11.64
N LEU A 34 1.70 11.80 -11.45
CA LEU A 34 0.94 11.67 -10.21
C LEU A 34 1.07 10.25 -9.66
N PHE A 35 1.47 10.17 -8.39
CA PHE A 35 1.54 8.92 -7.64
C PHE A 35 0.28 8.72 -6.80
N VAL A 36 -0.36 7.57 -6.94
CA VAL A 36 -1.68 7.30 -6.35
C VAL A 36 -1.64 5.99 -5.57
N LYS A 37 -1.82 6.07 -4.25
CA LYS A 37 -1.94 4.88 -3.39
C LYS A 37 -3.20 4.08 -3.77
N ASP A 38 -3.11 2.75 -3.66
CA ASP A 38 -4.22 1.78 -3.85
C ASP A 38 -4.76 1.73 -5.29
N ALA A 39 -4.08 2.36 -6.25
CA ALA A 39 -4.45 2.37 -7.67
C ALA A 39 -3.75 1.23 -8.42
N VAL A 40 -4.46 0.62 -9.36
CA VAL A 40 -4.03 -0.56 -10.11
C VAL A 40 -3.84 -0.18 -11.58
N VAL A 41 -2.81 -0.73 -12.23
CA VAL A 41 -2.56 -0.50 -13.66
C VAL A 41 -3.78 -0.86 -14.48
N GLY A 42 -4.21 0.05 -15.35
CA GLY A 42 -5.44 -0.04 -16.14
C GLY A 42 -6.65 0.64 -15.50
N ASP A 43 -6.55 1.13 -14.25
CA ASP A 43 -7.62 1.96 -13.69
C ASP A 43 -7.69 3.31 -14.43
N VAL A 44 -8.92 3.77 -14.68
CA VAL A 44 -9.22 5.17 -14.95
C VAL A 44 -9.92 5.75 -13.73
N ILE A 45 -9.34 6.79 -13.13
CA ILE A 45 -9.81 7.37 -11.87
C ILE A 45 -10.01 8.87 -11.97
N ASP A 46 -10.88 9.39 -11.11
CA ASP A 46 -10.80 10.78 -10.69
C ASP A 46 -9.81 10.85 -9.51
N ALA A 47 -8.67 11.47 -9.74
CA ALA A 47 -7.58 11.60 -8.80
C ALA A 47 -7.58 12.99 -8.17
N ARG A 48 -7.77 13.06 -6.84
CA ARG A 48 -7.65 14.32 -6.10
C ARG A 48 -6.22 14.53 -5.64
N ILE A 49 -5.60 15.62 -6.07
CA ILE A 49 -4.21 15.95 -5.75
C ILE A 49 -4.10 16.35 -4.28
N VAL A 50 -3.25 15.64 -3.52
CA VAL A 50 -3.02 15.89 -2.09
C VAL A 50 -1.73 16.65 -1.81
N LYS A 51 -0.74 16.54 -2.72
CA LYS A 51 0.56 17.20 -2.59
C LYS A 51 1.18 17.42 -3.97
N THR A 52 1.70 18.61 -4.21
CA THR A 52 2.42 18.95 -5.44
C THR A 52 3.90 19.14 -5.16
N LYS A 53 4.74 18.80 -6.13
CA LYS A 53 6.18 19.09 -6.20
C LYS A 53 6.48 19.68 -7.57
N LYS A 54 7.73 20.06 -7.82
CA LYS A 54 8.13 20.71 -9.07
C LYS A 54 7.76 19.87 -10.32
N ASN A 55 8.07 18.57 -10.30
CA ASN A 55 7.94 17.70 -11.48
C ASN A 55 6.92 16.55 -11.31
N TYR A 56 6.34 16.40 -10.11
CA TYR A 56 5.43 15.31 -9.80
C TYR A 56 4.55 15.65 -8.61
N GLY A 57 3.47 14.91 -8.40
CA GLY A 57 2.58 15.04 -7.26
C GLY A 57 2.15 13.72 -6.68
N TYR A 58 1.44 13.80 -5.56
CA TYR A 58 0.70 12.69 -4.98
C TYR A 58 -0.78 13.02 -5.05
N ALA A 59 -1.57 12.02 -5.41
CA ALA A 59 -3.02 12.10 -5.41
C ALA A 59 -3.61 10.90 -4.68
N ARG A 60 -4.90 11.00 -4.38
CA ARG A 60 -5.71 9.88 -3.87
C ARG A 60 -6.85 9.62 -4.84
N ILE A 61 -7.27 8.36 -4.91
CA ILE A 61 -8.48 7.98 -5.62
C ILE A 61 -9.67 8.66 -4.93
N GLU A 62 -10.34 9.56 -5.65
CA GLU A 62 -11.62 10.12 -5.25
C GLU A 62 -12.76 9.25 -5.76
N ARG A 63 -12.67 8.81 -7.01
CA ARG A 63 -13.60 7.87 -7.64
C ARG A 63 -12.89 6.99 -8.66
N ILE A 64 -13.27 5.72 -8.74
CA ILE A 64 -12.89 4.84 -9.84
C ILE A 64 -13.92 5.03 -10.95
N VAL A 65 -13.50 5.54 -12.10
CA VAL A 65 -14.36 5.79 -13.26
C VAL A 65 -14.48 4.51 -14.08
N SER A 66 -13.37 3.79 -14.27
CA SER A 66 -13.34 2.47 -14.89
C SER A 66 -12.27 1.63 -14.18
N PRO A 67 -12.64 0.50 -13.56
CA PRO A 67 -11.68 -0.35 -12.86
C PRO A 67 -10.81 -1.14 -13.86
N SER A 68 -9.55 -1.36 -13.50
CA SER A 68 -8.68 -2.33 -14.17
C SER A 68 -9.31 -3.73 -14.17
N ALA A 69 -9.03 -4.52 -15.20
CA ALA A 69 -9.36 -5.94 -15.23
C ALA A 69 -8.69 -6.74 -14.11
N MET A 70 -7.56 -6.25 -13.59
CA MET A 70 -6.83 -6.87 -12.48
C MET A 70 -7.29 -6.39 -11.11
N ARG A 71 -8.26 -5.48 -11.04
CA ARG A 71 -8.70 -4.89 -9.77
C ARG A 71 -9.64 -5.83 -9.04
N ILE A 72 -9.33 -6.11 -7.78
CA ILE A 72 -10.18 -6.83 -6.84
C ILE A 72 -10.42 -5.99 -5.58
N PRO A 73 -11.50 -6.23 -4.81
CA PRO A 73 -11.61 -5.66 -3.48
C PRO A 73 -10.50 -6.21 -2.57
N ALA A 74 -9.87 -5.34 -1.80
CA ALA A 74 -8.91 -5.76 -0.78
C ALA A 74 -9.61 -6.65 0.26
N ARG A 75 -8.99 -7.77 0.63
CA ARG A 75 -9.52 -8.69 1.65
C ARG A 75 -9.56 -8.02 3.04
N CYS A 76 -8.56 -7.21 3.36
CA CYS A 76 -8.52 -6.50 4.63
C CYS A 76 -9.23 -5.15 4.53
N ILE A 77 -10.28 -4.95 5.33
CA ILE A 77 -11.03 -3.69 5.40
C ILE A 77 -10.16 -2.48 5.81
N LEU A 78 -9.01 -2.73 6.43
CA LEU A 78 -8.07 -1.69 6.87
C LEU A 78 -7.00 -1.39 5.83
N ALA A 79 -6.90 -2.13 4.71
CA ALA A 79 -5.79 -2.03 3.74
C ALA A 79 -5.53 -0.57 3.31
N ARG A 80 -6.60 0.19 3.02
CA ARG A 80 -6.51 1.60 2.61
C ARG A 80 -5.89 2.51 3.68
N ARG A 81 -6.21 2.29 4.97
CA ARG A 81 -5.76 3.14 6.09
C ARG A 81 -4.43 2.68 6.68
N CYS A 82 -4.25 1.37 6.79
CA CYS A 82 -3.04 0.72 7.28
C CYS A 82 -1.87 0.97 6.32
N GLY A 83 -0.67 1.16 6.86
CA GLY A 83 0.56 1.27 6.07
C GLY A 83 1.17 -0.07 5.65
N GLY A 84 0.61 -1.19 6.11
CA GLY A 84 1.25 -2.50 6.04
C GLY A 84 1.19 -3.20 4.69
N CYS A 85 0.14 -2.99 3.89
CA CYS A 85 -0.06 -3.63 2.59
C CYS A 85 -0.27 -2.58 1.49
N GLN A 86 0.26 -2.82 0.30
CA GLN A 86 0.30 -1.81 -0.77
C GLN A 86 -0.45 -2.21 -2.05
N ILE A 87 -0.71 -3.51 -2.27
CA ILE A 87 -1.22 -4.04 -3.55
C ILE A 87 -2.39 -5.03 -3.37
N GLN A 88 -3.17 -4.95 -2.28
CA GLN A 88 -4.28 -5.89 -2.04
C GLN A 88 -5.44 -5.70 -3.02
N GLU A 89 -5.52 -4.54 -3.64
CA GLU A 89 -6.52 -4.18 -4.64
C GLU A 89 -6.23 -4.81 -6.01
N MET A 90 -5.11 -5.53 -6.15
CA MET A 90 -4.69 -6.21 -7.36
C MET A 90 -4.85 -7.72 -7.21
N ASP A 91 -5.33 -8.38 -8.25
CA ASP A 91 -5.48 -9.82 -8.26
C ASP A 91 -4.11 -10.53 -8.09
N PRO A 92 -4.10 -11.80 -7.63
CA PRO A 92 -2.86 -12.52 -7.38
C PRO A 92 -1.93 -12.61 -8.60
N LYS A 93 -2.48 -12.77 -9.82
CA LYS A 93 -1.67 -12.85 -11.04
C LYS A 93 -0.99 -11.51 -11.32
N GLY A 94 -1.73 -10.41 -11.26
CA GLY A 94 -1.21 -9.05 -11.39
C GLY A 94 -0.13 -8.75 -10.37
N GLN A 95 -0.28 -9.23 -9.12
CA GLN A 95 0.76 -9.06 -8.09
C GLN A 95 2.06 -9.80 -8.42
N LEU A 96 1.97 -11.00 -9.01
CA LEU A 96 3.13 -11.77 -9.46
C LEU A 96 3.78 -11.09 -10.67
N ASP A 97 2.99 -10.68 -11.66
CA ASP A 97 3.45 -9.96 -12.85
C ASP A 97 4.15 -8.65 -12.47
N PHE A 98 3.61 -7.90 -11.52
CA PHE A 98 4.26 -6.70 -10.96
C PHE A 98 5.63 -7.01 -10.37
N LYS A 99 5.74 -8.06 -9.56
CA LYS A 99 7.01 -8.46 -8.95
C LYS A 99 8.02 -8.96 -9.99
N GLN A 100 7.55 -9.74 -10.98
CA GLN A 100 8.35 -10.21 -12.11
C GLN A 100 8.97 -9.01 -12.84
N ASN A 101 8.12 -8.07 -13.27
CA ASN A 101 8.53 -6.88 -13.99
C ASN A 101 9.48 -6.01 -13.16
N LYS A 102 9.25 -5.91 -11.84
CA LYS A 102 10.12 -5.16 -10.94
C LYS A 102 11.54 -5.76 -10.90
N VAL A 103 11.67 -7.08 -10.73
CA VAL A 103 12.98 -7.75 -10.73
C VAL A 103 13.66 -7.60 -12.09
N ARG A 104 12.94 -7.92 -13.17
CA ARG A 104 13.42 -7.79 -14.55
C ARG A 104 13.96 -6.39 -14.84
N ASN A 105 13.17 -5.36 -14.55
CA ASN A 105 13.53 -3.97 -14.82
C ASN A 105 14.73 -3.51 -13.98
N ASN A 106 14.87 -3.98 -12.74
CA ASN A 106 16.02 -3.67 -11.91
C ASN A 106 17.30 -4.32 -12.45
N LEU A 107 17.25 -5.58 -12.88
CA LEU A 107 18.41 -6.27 -13.47
C LEU A 107 18.89 -5.55 -14.75
N ILE A 108 17.97 -5.13 -15.61
CA ILE A 108 18.32 -4.40 -16.84
C ILE A 108 18.85 -3.01 -16.52
N ARG A 109 18.09 -2.20 -15.78
CA ARG A 109 18.39 -0.75 -15.62
C ARG A 109 19.52 -0.47 -14.63
N ILE A 110 19.60 -1.24 -13.54
CA ILE A 110 20.59 -1.04 -12.47
C ILE A 110 21.74 -2.02 -12.64
N GLY A 111 21.43 -3.28 -12.96
CA GLY A 111 22.44 -4.31 -13.17
C GLY A 111 23.15 -4.23 -14.53
N GLY A 112 22.58 -3.51 -15.50
CA GLY A 112 23.17 -3.37 -16.84
C GLY A 112 23.12 -4.64 -17.69
N PHE A 113 22.31 -5.62 -17.30
CA PHE A 113 22.16 -6.86 -18.06
C PHE A 113 21.35 -6.63 -19.34
N ASP A 114 21.72 -7.37 -20.38
CA ASP A 114 20.98 -7.36 -21.65
C ASP A 114 19.54 -7.90 -21.44
N PRO A 115 18.50 -7.22 -21.97
CA PRO A 115 17.12 -7.65 -21.81
C PRO A 115 16.83 -9.05 -22.36
N ALA A 116 17.41 -9.43 -23.52
CA ALA A 116 17.16 -10.73 -24.12
C ALA A 116 17.79 -11.85 -23.29
N PHE A 117 18.98 -11.61 -22.75
CA PHE A 117 19.59 -12.54 -21.80
C PHE A 117 18.71 -12.75 -20.56
N ILE A 118 18.16 -11.67 -19.97
CA ILE A 118 17.25 -11.81 -18.82
C ILE A 118 15.99 -12.57 -19.22
N ASP A 119 15.38 -12.28 -20.37
CA ASP A 119 14.18 -12.97 -20.82
C ASP A 119 14.40 -14.47 -21.08
N GLU A 120 15.62 -14.87 -21.46
CA GLU A 120 15.99 -16.27 -21.66
C GLU A 120 16.12 -17.04 -20.34
N VAL A 121 16.68 -16.42 -19.30
CA VAL A 121 17.06 -17.12 -18.05
C VAL A 121 16.12 -16.90 -16.88
N MET A 122 15.20 -15.94 -16.97
CA MET A 122 14.36 -15.54 -15.84
C MET A 122 13.18 -16.51 -15.66
N GLU A 123 13.16 -17.18 -14.52
CA GLU A 123 12.04 -18.02 -14.12
C GLU A 123 10.83 -17.20 -13.61
N PRO A 124 9.61 -17.74 -13.67
CA PRO A 124 8.43 -17.12 -13.07
C PRO A 124 8.55 -16.97 -11.55
N ILE A 125 8.05 -15.85 -11.00
CA ILE A 125 7.92 -15.67 -9.55
C ILE A 125 7.02 -16.76 -8.97
N ILE A 126 7.53 -17.45 -7.95
CA ILE A 126 6.76 -18.44 -7.20
C ILE A 126 5.69 -17.73 -6.35
N GLY A 127 4.43 -18.07 -6.59
CA GLY A 127 3.29 -17.62 -5.81
C GLY A 127 2.99 -18.52 -4.61
N MET A 128 2.12 -18.04 -3.71
CA MET A 128 1.55 -18.82 -2.61
C MET A 128 0.11 -19.17 -2.95
N GLU A 129 -0.30 -20.42 -2.74
CA GLU A 129 -1.66 -20.90 -3.02
C GLU A 129 -2.72 -20.15 -2.20
N ASP A 130 -2.49 -20.03 -0.88
CA ASP A 130 -3.30 -19.21 0.03
C ASP A 130 -2.44 -18.05 0.57
N PRO A 131 -2.40 -16.86 -0.07
CA PRO A 131 -1.48 -15.77 0.26
C PRO A 131 -1.88 -14.98 1.52
N TRP A 132 -2.27 -15.69 2.57
CA TRP A 132 -2.83 -15.15 3.81
C TRP A 132 -2.24 -15.87 5.03
N ARG A 133 -2.37 -15.25 6.21
CA ARG A 133 -1.90 -15.82 7.48
C ARG A 133 -0.42 -16.26 7.52
N TYR A 134 0.40 -15.80 6.56
CA TYR A 134 1.77 -16.30 6.37
C TYR A 134 2.82 -15.67 7.31
N ARG A 135 2.52 -14.56 8.00
CA ARG A 135 3.51 -13.88 8.85
C ARG A 135 3.68 -14.61 10.18
N ASN A 136 4.82 -15.25 10.39
CA ASN A 136 5.17 -15.84 11.67
C ASN A 136 5.63 -14.83 12.75
N LYS A 137 5.77 -13.54 12.40
CA LYS A 137 6.17 -12.47 13.32
C LYS A 137 5.43 -11.18 12.97
N ALA A 138 4.94 -10.49 14.00
CA ALA A 138 4.38 -9.16 13.89
C ALA A 138 4.88 -8.28 15.05
N GLN A 139 5.02 -7.00 14.78
CA GLN A 139 5.35 -5.98 15.77
C GLN A 139 4.17 -5.01 15.82
N TYR A 140 3.62 -4.81 17.01
CA TYR A 140 2.46 -3.98 17.24
C TYR A 140 2.87 -2.80 18.12
N PRO A 141 2.94 -1.57 17.60
CA PRO A 141 2.89 -0.40 18.47
C PRO A 141 1.62 -0.43 19.31
N ILE A 142 1.76 -0.03 20.56
CA ILE A 142 0.65 0.18 21.49
C ILE A 142 0.59 1.67 21.77
N GLY A 143 -0.59 2.26 21.65
CA GLY A 143 -0.86 3.65 21.96
C GLY A 143 -2.24 3.80 22.55
N THR A 144 -2.76 5.02 22.54
CA THR A 144 -4.06 5.36 23.12
C THR A 144 -5.01 5.81 22.02
N ASP A 145 -6.27 5.37 22.07
CA ASP A 145 -7.30 6.00 21.25
C ASP A 145 -7.74 7.36 21.82
N LYS A 146 -8.63 8.02 21.09
CA LYS A 146 -9.20 9.34 21.44
C LYS A 146 -10.02 9.34 22.74
N ASP A 147 -10.43 8.17 23.23
CA ASP A 147 -11.20 7.99 24.44
C ASP A 147 -10.32 7.55 25.63
N GLY A 148 -9.00 7.47 25.45
CA GLY A 148 -8.06 7.08 26.49
C GLY A 148 -7.80 5.57 26.61
N ASN A 149 -8.38 4.75 25.73
CA ASN A 149 -8.22 3.29 25.82
C ASN A 149 -6.93 2.83 25.13
N PRO A 150 -6.22 1.83 25.69
CA PRO A 150 -5.08 1.24 25.01
C PRO A 150 -5.52 0.52 23.74
N VAL A 151 -4.79 0.76 22.65
CA VAL A 151 -4.99 0.13 21.35
C VAL A 151 -3.68 -0.41 20.79
N ALA A 152 -3.78 -1.53 20.08
CA ALA A 152 -2.67 -2.12 19.34
C ALA A 152 -3.02 -2.23 17.86
N GLY A 153 -2.02 -2.09 16.99
CA GLY A 153 -2.25 -2.18 15.56
C GLY A 153 -1.01 -1.88 14.74
N PHE A 154 -1.20 -1.17 13.62
CA PHE A 154 -0.11 -0.79 12.72
C PHE A 154 -0.19 0.69 12.39
N TYR A 155 0.94 1.31 12.08
CA TYR A 155 0.94 2.70 11.66
C TYR A 155 0.22 2.90 10.32
N ALA A 156 -0.53 4.00 10.22
CA ALA A 156 -1.01 4.50 8.94
C ALA A 156 0.18 4.90 8.06
N GLY A 157 0.04 4.72 6.75
CA GLY A 157 1.14 4.90 5.81
C GLY A 157 1.83 6.26 5.96
N ARG A 158 3.15 6.24 6.21
CA ARG A 158 4.02 7.42 6.39
C ARG A 158 3.63 8.32 7.58
N THR A 159 3.12 7.75 8.67
CA THR A 159 2.81 8.46 9.93
C THR A 159 3.13 7.56 11.13
N HIS A 160 3.09 8.10 12.36
CA HIS A 160 3.07 7.29 13.59
C HIS A 160 1.65 7.16 14.19
N ASN A 161 0.61 7.42 13.38
CA ASN A 161 -0.76 7.25 13.81
C ASN A 161 -1.13 5.76 13.78
N ILE A 162 -1.45 5.18 14.93
CA ILE A 162 -1.84 3.77 15.04
C ILE A 162 -3.25 3.58 14.44
N ILE A 163 -3.37 2.60 13.55
CA ILE A 163 -4.63 2.04 13.08
C ILE A 163 -4.91 0.80 13.93
N PRO A 164 -5.92 0.82 14.83
CA PRO A 164 -6.27 -0.33 15.64
C PRO A 164 -6.55 -1.55 14.77
N CYS A 165 -5.85 -2.64 15.02
CA CYS A 165 -5.91 -3.86 14.24
C CYS A 165 -5.42 -5.04 15.09
N THR A 166 -6.36 -5.77 15.67
CA THR A 166 -6.08 -6.98 16.44
C THR A 166 -6.06 -8.22 15.55
N ASP A 167 -6.90 -8.27 14.51
CA ASP A 167 -6.88 -9.34 13.50
C ASP A 167 -6.35 -8.84 12.14
N CYS A 168 -5.07 -9.10 11.89
CA CYS A 168 -4.45 -8.84 10.60
C CYS A 168 -4.55 -10.07 9.72
N ALA A 169 -5.16 -9.95 8.53
CA ALA A 169 -5.33 -11.07 7.59
C ALA A 169 -4.02 -11.75 7.14
N LEU A 170 -2.87 -11.10 7.36
CA LEU A 170 -1.55 -11.66 7.05
C LEU A 170 -0.90 -12.37 8.24
N ALA A 171 -1.40 -12.16 9.46
CA ALA A 171 -0.86 -12.75 10.69
C ALA A 171 -1.74 -13.93 11.15
N PRO A 172 -1.20 -14.91 11.89
CA PRO A 172 -1.95 -15.99 12.51
C PRO A 172 -3.09 -15.46 13.38
N SER A 173 -4.20 -16.20 13.46
CA SER A 173 -5.38 -15.78 14.25
C SER A 173 -5.09 -15.68 15.75
N GLU A 174 -4.08 -16.42 16.23
CA GLU A 174 -3.57 -16.41 17.60
C GLU A 174 -3.12 -15.01 18.02
N ASN A 175 -2.63 -14.18 17.10
CA ASN A 175 -2.25 -12.80 17.41
C ASN A 175 -3.43 -12.00 17.96
N SER A 176 -4.64 -12.20 17.44
CA SER A 176 -5.84 -11.49 17.92
C SER A 176 -6.13 -11.84 19.38
N THR A 177 -6.03 -13.12 19.73
CA THR A 177 -6.20 -13.61 21.11
C THR A 177 -5.15 -13.03 22.04
N ILE A 178 -3.88 -13.08 21.64
CA ILE A 178 -2.76 -12.56 22.44
C ILE A 178 -2.91 -11.05 22.67
N LEU A 179 -3.22 -10.29 21.62
CA LEU A 179 -3.44 -8.85 21.73
C LEU A 179 -4.64 -8.52 22.62
N GLY A 180 -5.72 -9.30 22.54
CA GLY A 180 -6.87 -9.16 23.42
C GLY A 180 -6.49 -9.30 24.90
N ILE A 181 -5.68 -10.32 25.23
CA ILE A 181 -5.18 -10.55 26.59
C ILE A 181 -4.30 -9.39 27.05
N ILE A 182 -3.38 -8.91 26.21
CA ILE A 182 -2.47 -7.81 26.55
C ILE A 182 -3.26 -6.52 26.80
N LEU A 183 -4.17 -6.14 25.89
CA LEU A 183 -4.96 -4.91 26.03
C LEU A 183 -5.88 -4.96 27.25
N GLU A 184 -6.49 -6.11 27.53
CA GLU A 184 -7.31 -6.31 28.72
C GLU A 184 -6.47 -6.22 30.01
N HIS A 185 -5.27 -6.81 30.01
CA HIS A 185 -4.34 -6.70 31.13
C HIS A 185 -3.94 -5.23 31.37
N MET A 186 -3.64 -4.48 30.31
CA MET A 186 -3.33 -3.05 30.43
C MET A 186 -4.48 -2.26 31.05
N ARG A 187 -5.72 -2.49 30.61
CA ARG A 187 -6.90 -1.81 31.17
C ARG A 187 -7.13 -2.17 32.63
N ARG A 188 -6.99 -3.44 33.00
CA ARG A 188 -7.21 -3.92 34.37
C ARG A 188 -6.22 -3.37 35.39
N HIS A 189 -5.01 -3.08 34.94
CA HIS A 189 -3.89 -2.69 35.80
C HIS A 189 -3.43 -1.24 35.55
N ASP A 190 -4.22 -0.44 34.84
CA ASP A 190 -3.93 0.96 34.51
C ASP A 190 -2.53 1.16 33.91
N ILE A 191 -2.07 0.20 33.09
CA ILE A 191 -0.77 0.28 32.41
C ILE A 191 -0.90 1.21 31.20
N LEU A 192 -0.18 2.33 31.26
CA LEU A 192 -0.18 3.31 30.18
C LEU A 192 0.72 2.84 29.02
N PRO A 193 0.30 3.07 27.77
CA PRO A 193 1.17 2.87 26.61
C PRO A 193 2.27 3.92 26.56
N TYR A 194 3.28 3.66 25.74
CA TYR A 194 4.32 4.64 25.43
C TYR A 194 3.72 5.84 24.68
N ASP A 195 4.12 7.05 25.07
CA ASP A 195 3.80 8.31 24.39
C ASP A 195 5.10 8.83 23.76
N GLU A 196 5.12 8.95 22.43
CA GLU A 196 6.32 9.29 21.64
C GLU A 196 6.55 10.80 21.55
#